data_AF-I1PN21-F1
#
_entry.id   AF-I1PN21-F1
#
_cell.length_a   1.000
_cell.length_b   1.000
_cell.length_c   1.000
_cell.angle_alpha   90.00
_cell.angle_beta   90.00
_cell.angle_gamma   90.00
#
_symmetry.space_group_name_H-M   'P 1'
#
loop_
_entity.id
_entity.type
_entity.pdbx_description
1 polymer ?
#
loop_
_entity_poly.entity_id
_entity_poly.type
_entity_poly.pdbx_seq_one_letter_code
_entity_poly.pdbx_strand_id
1 'polypeptide(L)'
;MSEELKRDFEIGEEIGRGRFGVVHRCASRSTGEAYAVKSVDRSRLSDDLDRSLAALEPKLARLAAAGNPGVVQVHAVYEDDDWTHTVMDLCTGPDLLDWVRLRCGQPVPEPDAAAVVAQIAEALALCHRRGVAHRDVKPDNVLLDATGDGPPRVRLADFGSAAWVGDGISAEGLVGTPHYVAPEVVAGGEYGEKADVWSAGVVMYVLLTGGALPFGGETASDVFAAVLRGNLRFPPRLFSGVSPAAKDLMRRMMCRDVYRRFSAEQVLRHPWIVSGGGARDVQPT
;
A
#
# COMPACT_ATOMS: atom_id res chain seq x y z
N MET A 1 11.32 -13.07 -21.47
CA MET A 1 10.72 -11.86 -22.06
C MET A 1 10.13 -12.24 -23.39
N SER A 2 8.80 -12.22 -23.49
CA SER A 2 8.08 -12.67 -24.69
C SER A 2 8.40 -11.83 -25.93
N GLU A 3 8.31 -12.45 -27.11
CA GLU A 3 8.58 -11.76 -28.38
C GLU A 3 7.52 -10.69 -28.69
N GLU A 4 6.27 -10.89 -28.24
CA GLU A 4 5.20 -9.90 -28.36
C GLU A 4 5.50 -8.63 -27.55
N LEU A 5 5.98 -8.78 -26.31
CA LEU A 5 6.37 -7.64 -25.48
C LEU A 5 7.48 -6.82 -26.16
N LYS A 6 8.51 -7.48 -26.71
CA LYS A 6 9.64 -6.80 -27.38
C LYS A 6 9.23 -6.11 -28.68
N ARG A 7 8.21 -6.64 -29.36
CA ARG A 7 7.64 -6.04 -30.58
C ARG A 7 6.89 -4.75 -30.26
N ASP A 8 6.20 -4.71 -29.13
CA ASP A 8 5.30 -3.60 -28.77
C ASP A 8 6.01 -2.55 -27.89
N PHE A 9 7.03 -2.95 -27.12
CA PHE A 9 7.77 -2.10 -26.18
C PHE A 9 9.29 -2.24 -26.29
N GLU A 10 9.99 -1.13 -26.08
CA GLU A 10 11.43 -1.09 -25.83
C GLU A 10 11.68 -1.14 -24.33
N ILE A 11 12.46 -2.12 -23.87
CA ILE A 11 12.75 -2.34 -22.45
C ILE A 11 14.04 -1.63 -22.08
N GLY A 12 13.98 -0.80 -21.05
CA GLY A 12 15.10 -0.02 -20.54
C GLY A 12 15.68 -0.59 -19.24
N GLU A 13 16.13 0.32 -18.39
CA GLU A 13 16.77 0.02 -17.12
C GLU A 13 15.83 -0.64 -16.10
N GLU A 14 16.41 -1.42 -15.20
CA GLU A 14 15.73 -1.89 -14.01
C GLU A 14 15.48 -0.72 -13.06
N ILE A 15 14.23 -0.57 -12.62
CA ILE A 15 13.80 0.51 -11.71
C ILE A 15 13.32 -0.02 -10.36
N GLY A 16 13.18 -1.34 -10.20
CA GLY A 16 12.82 -1.94 -8.94
C GLY A 16 12.79 -3.46 -8.98
N ARG A 17 12.81 -4.08 -7.80
CA ARG A 17 12.57 -5.52 -7.60
C ARG A 17 11.53 -5.71 -6.51
N GLY A 18 10.45 -6.40 -6.86
CA GLY A 18 9.40 -6.79 -5.92
C GLY A 18 9.58 -8.23 -5.45
N ARG A 19 8.56 -8.74 -4.74
CA ARG A 19 8.54 -10.10 -4.18
C ARG A 19 8.73 -11.21 -5.24
N PHE A 20 8.07 -11.07 -6.38
CA PHE A 20 8.01 -12.13 -7.41
C PHE A 20 8.81 -11.82 -8.67
N GLY A 21 9.33 -10.60 -8.81
CA GLY A 21 9.78 -10.16 -10.12
C GLY A 21 10.52 -8.84 -10.12
N VAL A 22 11.00 -8.50 -11.32
CA VAL A 22 11.79 -7.31 -11.59
C VAL A 22 10.94 -6.33 -12.39
N VAL A 23 11.03 -5.05 -12.04
CA VAL A 23 10.36 -3.96 -12.73
C VAL A 23 11.39 -3.20 -13.55
N HIS A 24 11.13 -3.08 -14.85
CA HIS A 24 11.94 -2.28 -15.76
C HIS A 24 11.12 -1.08 -16.24
N ARG A 25 11.81 0.02 -16.55
CA ARG A 25 11.23 1.06 -17.39
C ARG A 25 11.07 0.50 -18.80
N CYS A 26 10.01 0.89 -19.50
CA CYS A 26 9.85 0.61 -20.92
C CYS A 26 9.21 1.78 -21.66
N ALA A 27 9.28 1.77 -22.99
CA ALA A 27 8.62 2.75 -23.83
C ALA A 27 7.83 2.05 -24.94
N SER A 28 6.62 2.52 -25.23
CA SER A 28 5.84 2.02 -26.36
C SER A 28 6.59 2.31 -27.67
N ARG A 29 6.79 1.31 -28.52
CA ARG A 29 7.45 1.50 -29.80
C ARG A 29 6.60 2.31 -30.80
N SER A 30 5.28 2.27 -30.65
CA SER A 30 4.36 3.01 -31.52
C SER A 30 4.22 4.48 -31.15
N THR A 31 4.26 4.82 -29.86
CA THR A 31 3.98 6.19 -29.39
C THR A 31 5.17 6.89 -28.74
N GLY A 32 6.21 6.14 -28.33
CA GLY A 32 7.33 6.64 -27.54
C GLY A 32 6.99 6.93 -26.08
N GLU A 33 5.74 6.69 -25.66
CA GLU A 33 5.29 6.95 -24.29
C GLU A 33 5.93 5.98 -23.29
N ALA A 34 6.27 6.47 -22.10
CA ALA A 34 7.00 5.73 -21.08
C ALA A 34 6.07 5.01 -20.10
N TYR A 35 6.45 3.79 -19.75
CA TYR A 35 5.72 2.87 -18.89
C TYR A 35 6.69 2.10 -17.97
N ALA A 36 6.14 1.33 -17.05
CA ALA A 36 6.86 0.32 -16.29
C ALA A 36 6.36 -1.07 -16.69
N VAL A 37 7.24 -2.07 -16.66
CA VAL A 37 6.89 -3.46 -16.88
C VAL A 37 7.42 -4.35 -15.76
N LYS A 38 6.51 -4.95 -15.01
CA LYS A 38 6.84 -5.98 -14.00
C LYS A 38 6.88 -7.34 -14.67
N SER A 39 8.00 -8.02 -14.54
CA SER A 39 8.24 -9.36 -15.09
C SER A 39 8.41 -10.37 -13.96
N VAL A 40 7.54 -11.38 -13.94
CA VAL A 40 7.53 -12.46 -12.95
C VAL A 40 7.89 -13.78 -13.61
N ASP A 41 8.88 -14.48 -13.06
CA ASP A 41 9.28 -15.83 -13.49
C ASP A 41 8.52 -16.86 -12.64
N ARG A 42 7.44 -17.42 -13.19
CA ARG A 42 6.58 -18.39 -12.51
C ARG A 42 7.31 -19.71 -12.25
N SER A 43 8.28 -20.07 -13.08
CA SER A 43 9.07 -21.30 -12.92
C SER A 43 9.94 -21.30 -11.65
N ARG A 44 10.29 -20.10 -11.16
CA ARG A 44 11.09 -19.93 -9.93
C ARG A 44 10.27 -19.90 -8.65
N LEU A 45 8.95 -19.84 -8.74
CA LEU A 45 8.06 -19.86 -7.59
C LEU A 45 7.90 -21.32 -7.14
N SER A 46 8.52 -21.68 -6.02
CA SER A 46 8.47 -23.05 -5.47
C SER A 46 7.24 -23.29 -4.59
N ASP A 47 6.73 -22.25 -3.95
CA ASP A 47 5.59 -22.27 -3.04
C ASP A 47 4.24 -22.15 -3.77
N ASP A 48 3.24 -22.94 -3.36
CA ASP A 48 1.92 -22.99 -3.99
C ASP A 48 1.14 -21.68 -3.82
N LEU A 49 1.27 -21.02 -2.66
CA LEU A 49 0.64 -19.73 -2.42
C LEU A 49 1.27 -18.67 -3.33
N ASP A 50 2.59 -18.62 -3.42
CA ASP A 50 3.28 -17.67 -4.32
C ASP A 50 2.90 -17.87 -5.79
N ARG A 51 2.77 -19.12 -6.26
CA ARG A 51 2.28 -19.41 -7.62
C ARG A 51 0.85 -18.91 -7.85
N SER A 52 -0.04 -19.15 -6.88
CA SER A 52 -1.43 -18.69 -6.96
C SER A 52 -1.53 -17.17 -7.00
N LEU A 53 -0.76 -16.50 -6.15
CA LEU A 53 -0.68 -15.04 -6.08
C LEU A 53 -0.19 -14.43 -7.40
N ALA A 54 0.93 -14.93 -7.93
CA ALA A 54 1.48 -14.45 -9.20
C ALA A 54 0.51 -14.62 -10.38
N ALA A 55 -0.26 -15.72 -10.40
CA ALA A 55 -1.25 -15.98 -11.45
C ALA A 55 -2.48 -15.06 -11.36
N LEU A 56 -2.87 -14.63 -10.15
CA LEU A 56 -4.03 -13.77 -9.93
C LEU A 56 -3.69 -12.28 -9.98
N GLU A 57 -2.44 -11.91 -9.70
CA GLU A 57 -1.98 -10.53 -9.59
C GLU A 57 -2.46 -9.64 -10.76
N PRO A 58 -2.24 -9.98 -12.05
CA PRO A 58 -2.62 -9.07 -13.14
C PRO A 58 -4.14 -8.82 -13.22
N LYS A 59 -4.95 -9.83 -12.85
CA LYS A 59 -6.42 -9.72 -12.84
C LYS A 59 -6.89 -8.82 -11.70
N LEU A 60 -6.35 -9.04 -10.49
CA LEU A 60 -6.69 -8.24 -9.32
C LEU A 60 -6.20 -6.79 -9.46
N ALA A 61 -5.01 -6.57 -10.00
CA ALA A 61 -4.47 -5.25 -10.29
C ALA A 61 -5.38 -4.49 -11.27
N ARG A 62 -5.80 -5.11 -12.38
CA ARG A 62 -6.76 -4.49 -13.33
C ARG A 62 -8.08 -4.12 -12.66
N LEU A 63 -8.63 -5.01 -11.84
CA LEU A 63 -9.90 -4.77 -11.15
C LEU A 63 -9.79 -3.65 -10.12
N ALA A 64 -8.71 -3.63 -9.34
CA ALA A 64 -8.40 -2.56 -8.40
C ALA A 64 -8.21 -1.20 -9.11
N ALA A 65 -7.52 -1.21 -10.24
CA ALA A 65 -7.14 0.00 -10.98
C ALA A 65 -8.29 0.65 -11.75
N ALA A 66 -9.24 -0.11 -12.30
CA ALA A 66 -10.25 0.38 -13.24
C ALA A 66 -10.98 1.63 -12.73
N GLY A 67 -10.72 2.84 -13.25
CA GLY A 67 -11.37 4.07 -12.75
C GLY A 67 -11.03 4.45 -11.30
N ASN A 68 -9.95 3.88 -10.75
CA ASN A 68 -9.37 4.23 -9.46
C ASN A 68 -8.06 5.02 -9.69
N PRO A 69 -8.08 6.36 -9.58
CA PRO A 69 -6.90 7.16 -9.86
C PRO A 69 -5.79 6.99 -8.81
N GLY A 70 -6.10 6.44 -7.64
CA GLY A 70 -5.15 6.17 -6.57
C GLY A 70 -4.45 4.81 -6.68
N VAL A 71 -4.55 4.13 -7.83
CA VAL A 71 -3.91 2.84 -8.11
C VAL A 71 -3.19 2.93 -9.46
N VAL A 72 -2.00 2.32 -9.55
CA VAL A 72 -1.25 2.20 -10.80
C VAL A 72 -2.08 1.44 -11.85
N GLN A 73 -2.27 2.04 -13.04
CA GLN A 73 -3.08 1.45 -14.09
C GLN A 73 -2.31 0.37 -14.84
N VAL A 74 -3.00 -0.73 -15.17
CA VAL A 74 -2.46 -1.81 -16.00
C VAL A 74 -2.91 -1.63 -17.45
N HIS A 75 -1.94 -1.49 -18.35
CA HIS A 75 -2.17 -1.22 -19.78
C HIS A 75 -2.17 -2.50 -20.62
N ALA A 76 -1.24 -3.41 -20.35
CA ALA A 76 -1.13 -4.67 -21.09
C ALA A 76 -0.58 -5.78 -20.20
N VAL A 77 -0.91 -7.02 -20.53
CA VAL A 77 -0.36 -8.22 -19.89
C VAL A 77 0.05 -9.18 -21.00
N TYR A 78 1.30 -9.62 -20.98
CA TYR A 78 1.84 -10.64 -21.86
C TYR A 78 2.21 -11.84 -21.01
N GLU A 79 1.79 -13.03 -21.44
CA GLU A 79 2.00 -14.26 -20.68
C GLU A 79 2.49 -15.36 -21.63
N ASP A 80 3.55 -16.05 -21.21
CA ASP A 80 4.04 -17.30 -21.81
C ASP A 80 4.14 -18.36 -20.71
N ASP A 81 4.52 -19.59 -21.03
CA ASP A 81 4.50 -20.73 -20.08
C ASP A 81 5.22 -20.43 -18.75
N ASP A 82 6.33 -19.67 -18.80
CA ASP A 82 7.16 -19.41 -17.63
C ASP A 82 7.01 -17.98 -17.10
N TRP A 83 6.64 -17.01 -17.92
CA TRP A 83 6.67 -15.59 -17.57
C TRP A 83 5.32 -14.89 -17.66
N THR A 84 5.13 -13.96 -16.74
CA THR A 84 4.07 -12.95 -16.82
C THR A 84 4.70 -11.57 -16.81
N HIS A 85 4.37 -10.76 -17.82
CA HIS A 85 4.81 -9.39 -18.00
C HIS A 85 3.63 -8.43 -17.94
N THR A 86 3.58 -7.58 -16.92
CA THR A 86 2.50 -6.61 -16.72
C THR A 86 3.02 -5.20 -17.00
N VAL A 87 2.53 -4.59 -18.08
CA VAL A 87 2.82 -3.19 -18.44
C VAL A 87 1.84 -2.27 -17.72
N MET A 88 2.37 -1.26 -17.04
CA MET A 88 1.63 -0.38 -16.14
C MET A 88 2.15 1.07 -16.18
N ASP A 89 1.43 1.99 -15.54
CA ASP A 89 1.88 3.38 -15.41
C ASP A 89 3.31 3.45 -14.85
N LEU A 90 4.11 4.37 -15.39
CA LEU A 90 5.37 4.78 -14.78
C LEU A 90 5.13 6.00 -13.90
N CYS A 91 5.16 5.82 -12.59
CA CYS A 91 5.21 6.94 -11.65
C CYS A 91 6.58 7.62 -11.71
N THR A 92 6.61 8.95 -11.79
CA THR A 92 7.83 9.74 -12.03
C THR A 92 8.48 10.27 -10.77
N GLY A 93 7.79 10.23 -9.63
CA GLY A 93 8.33 10.59 -8.31
C GLY A 93 8.92 9.39 -7.58
N PRO A 94 9.52 9.62 -6.39
CA PRO A 94 9.96 8.54 -5.52
C PRO A 94 8.76 7.77 -4.94
N ASP A 95 9.02 6.62 -4.32
CA ASP A 95 8.04 6.03 -3.42
C ASP A 95 7.90 6.88 -2.13
N LEU A 96 6.87 6.59 -1.33
CA LEU A 96 6.60 7.30 -0.09
C LEU A 96 7.70 7.08 0.95
N LEU A 97 8.39 5.92 0.93
CA LEU A 97 9.49 5.64 1.85
C LEU A 97 10.65 6.60 1.62
N ASP A 98 11.09 6.74 0.38
CA ASP A 98 12.15 7.65 -0.01
C ASP A 98 11.73 9.11 0.17
N TRP A 99 10.47 9.45 -0.09
CA TRP A 99 9.93 10.78 0.23
C TRP A 99 10.02 11.13 1.72
N VAL A 100 9.74 10.17 2.61
CA VAL A 100 9.93 10.35 4.07
C VAL A 100 11.41 10.44 4.42
N ARG A 101 12.27 9.59 3.83
CA ARG A 101 13.72 9.59 4.09
C ARG A 101 14.40 10.91 3.73
N LEU A 102 13.95 11.56 2.65
CA LEU A 102 14.45 12.88 2.24
C LEU A 102 14.22 13.98 3.30
N ARG A 103 13.32 13.73 4.27
CA ARG A 103 13.08 14.63 5.41
C ARG A 103 14.03 14.38 6.59
N CYS A 104 14.99 13.46 6.48
CA CYS A 104 16.05 13.22 7.46
C CYS A 104 15.53 13.04 8.91
N GLY A 105 14.45 12.28 9.07
CA GLY A 105 13.83 12.00 10.37
C GLY A 105 12.86 13.09 10.87
N GLN A 106 12.64 14.15 10.10
CA GLN A 106 11.62 15.15 10.43
C GLN A 106 10.21 14.60 10.14
N PRO A 107 9.25 14.79 11.06
CA PRO A 107 7.85 14.46 10.81
C PRO A 107 7.30 15.15 9.57
N VAL A 108 6.39 14.46 8.88
CA VAL A 108 5.57 15.07 7.84
C VAL A 108 4.53 15.97 8.52
N PRO A 109 4.36 17.24 8.09
CA PRO A 109 3.32 18.11 8.63
C PRO A 109 1.94 17.46 8.52
N GLU A 110 1.09 17.65 9.53
CA GLU A 110 -0.24 17.00 9.56
C GLU A 110 -1.10 17.27 8.32
N PRO A 111 -1.13 18.47 7.72
CA PRO A 111 -1.88 18.68 6.49
C PRO A 111 -1.39 17.83 5.32
N ASP A 112 -0.07 17.72 5.13
CA ASP A 112 0.53 16.89 4.09
C ASP A 112 0.27 15.40 4.37
N ALA A 113 0.44 14.97 5.62
CA ALA A 113 0.17 13.60 6.04
C ALA A 113 -1.31 13.24 5.87
N ALA A 114 -2.23 14.16 6.18
CA ALA A 114 -3.67 13.96 6.01
C ALA A 114 -4.03 13.82 4.52
N ALA A 115 -3.43 14.62 3.64
CA ALA A 115 -3.61 14.51 2.20
C ALA A 115 -3.12 13.16 1.65
N VAL A 116 -1.97 12.66 2.12
CA VAL A 116 -1.46 11.33 1.72
C VAL A 116 -2.37 10.21 2.25
N VAL A 117 -2.74 10.24 3.53
CA VAL A 117 -3.59 9.22 4.15
C VAL A 117 -4.99 9.21 3.54
N ALA A 118 -5.54 10.38 3.19
CA ALA A 118 -6.81 10.48 2.48
C ALA A 118 -6.76 9.79 1.11
N GLN A 119 -5.74 10.08 0.30
CA GLN A 119 -5.58 9.44 -1.02
C GLN A 119 -5.39 7.91 -0.91
N ILE A 120 -4.62 7.43 0.07
CA ILE A 120 -4.48 5.99 0.34
C ILE A 120 -5.85 5.38 0.71
N ALA A 121 -6.59 6.03 1.60
CA ALA A 121 -7.90 5.55 2.03
C ALA A 121 -8.94 5.60 0.90
N GLU A 122 -8.90 6.59 0.00
CA GLU A 122 -9.74 6.66 -1.20
C GLU A 122 -9.45 5.49 -2.15
N ALA A 123 -8.16 5.24 -2.42
CA ALA A 123 -7.71 4.14 -3.26
C ALA A 123 -8.18 2.79 -2.69
N LEU A 124 -7.93 2.56 -1.40
CA LEU A 124 -8.33 1.33 -0.69
C LEU A 124 -9.85 1.17 -0.67
N ALA A 125 -10.61 2.22 -0.36
CA ALA A 125 -12.07 2.14 -0.32
C ALA A 125 -12.64 1.66 -1.67
N LEU A 126 -12.06 2.12 -2.80
CA LEU A 126 -12.52 1.67 -4.12
C LEU A 126 -12.05 0.23 -4.44
N CYS A 127 -10.85 -0.18 -4.03
CA CYS A 127 -10.43 -1.58 -4.10
C CYS A 127 -11.37 -2.49 -3.29
N HIS A 128 -11.68 -2.10 -2.05
CA HIS A 128 -12.51 -2.85 -1.10
C HIS A 128 -13.94 -3.00 -1.60
N ARG A 129 -14.53 -1.95 -2.17
CA ARG A 129 -15.86 -2.02 -2.83
C ARG A 129 -15.90 -2.98 -4.01
N ARG A 130 -14.75 -3.31 -4.59
CA ARG A 130 -14.62 -4.29 -5.68
C ARG A 130 -14.16 -5.66 -5.18
N GLY A 131 -14.16 -5.89 -3.87
CA GLY A 131 -13.74 -7.16 -3.30
C GLY A 131 -12.24 -7.42 -3.44
N VAL A 132 -11.39 -6.40 -3.61
CA VAL A 132 -9.94 -6.57 -3.68
C VAL A 132 -9.29 -6.06 -2.40
N ALA A 133 -8.61 -6.93 -1.67
CA ALA A 133 -7.70 -6.55 -0.57
C ALA A 133 -6.25 -6.54 -1.09
N HIS A 134 -5.49 -5.50 -0.77
CA HIS A 134 -4.12 -5.31 -1.25
C HIS A 134 -3.11 -6.19 -0.48
N ARG A 135 -3.25 -6.28 0.85
CA ARG A 135 -2.47 -7.10 1.80
C ARG A 135 -0.97 -6.82 1.91
N ASP A 136 -0.47 -5.73 1.32
CA ASP A 136 0.92 -5.28 1.48
C ASP A 136 1.05 -3.75 1.34
N VAL A 137 0.12 -3.01 1.96
CA VAL A 137 0.20 -1.55 2.01
C VAL A 137 1.38 -1.15 2.90
N LYS A 138 2.36 -0.48 2.33
CA LYS A 138 3.56 0.02 3.00
C LYS A 138 4.14 1.18 2.20
N PRO A 139 5.00 2.04 2.78
CA PRO A 139 5.53 3.21 2.09
C PRO A 139 6.21 2.87 0.75
N ASP A 140 6.88 1.72 0.63
CA ASP A 140 7.52 1.24 -0.60
C ASP A 140 6.52 0.99 -1.75
N ASN A 141 5.28 0.59 -1.43
CA ASN A 141 4.23 0.29 -2.41
C ASN A 141 3.29 1.49 -2.65
N VAL A 142 3.64 2.65 -2.09
CA VAL A 142 2.90 3.90 -2.27
C VAL A 142 3.75 4.81 -3.14
N LEU A 143 3.52 4.78 -4.45
CA LEU A 143 4.28 5.56 -5.42
C LEU A 143 3.75 6.99 -5.51
N LEU A 144 4.65 7.94 -5.77
CA LEU A 144 4.29 9.33 -5.95
C LEU A 144 4.44 9.72 -7.42
N ASP A 145 3.47 10.43 -7.96
CA ASP A 145 3.67 11.18 -9.20
C ASP A 145 4.30 12.53 -8.87
N ALA A 146 5.21 13.00 -9.73
CA ALA A 146 5.73 14.36 -9.63
C ALA A 146 4.56 15.35 -9.75
N THR A 147 4.29 16.08 -8.67
CA THR A 147 3.38 17.23 -8.67
C THR A 147 4.17 18.51 -8.44
N GLY A 148 3.62 19.64 -8.89
CA GLY A 148 4.17 20.97 -8.58
C GLY A 148 4.07 21.31 -7.08
N ASP A 149 3.80 22.57 -6.72
CA ASP A 149 3.88 23.08 -5.35
C ASP A 149 2.84 22.52 -4.33
N GLY A 150 2.16 21.41 -4.62
CA GLY A 150 1.13 20.79 -3.78
C GLY A 150 1.56 19.44 -3.15
N PRO A 151 0.70 18.83 -2.31
CA PRO A 151 0.96 17.50 -1.77
C PRO A 151 1.06 16.47 -2.91
N PRO A 152 1.93 15.45 -2.78
CA PRO A 152 2.17 14.51 -3.86
C PRO A 152 0.91 13.71 -4.17
N ARG A 153 0.70 13.44 -5.46
CA ARG A 153 -0.32 12.48 -5.90
C ARG A 153 0.16 11.08 -5.58
N VAL A 154 -0.69 10.32 -4.90
CA VAL A 154 -0.37 8.97 -4.42
C VAL A 154 -1.02 7.92 -5.31
N ARG A 155 -0.27 6.87 -5.67
CA ARG A 155 -0.78 5.65 -6.29
C ARG A 155 -0.30 4.41 -5.57
N LEU A 156 -1.22 3.53 -5.20
CA LEU A 156 -0.91 2.19 -4.73
C LEU A 156 -0.39 1.33 -5.89
N ALA A 157 0.69 0.60 -5.63
CA ALA A 157 1.35 -0.29 -6.57
C ALA A 157 1.59 -1.67 -5.93
N ASP A 158 2.05 -2.62 -6.75
CA ASP A 158 2.37 -3.99 -6.36
C ASP A 158 1.22 -4.77 -5.69
N PHE A 159 0.32 -5.28 -6.52
CA PHE A 159 -0.79 -6.15 -6.12
C PHE A 159 -0.37 -7.63 -6.05
N GLY A 160 0.94 -7.93 -5.96
CA GLY A 160 1.43 -9.31 -5.85
C GLY A 160 0.87 -10.03 -4.63
N SER A 161 0.66 -9.33 -3.51
CA SER A 161 0.04 -9.95 -2.33
C SER A 161 -1.49 -9.86 -2.34
N ALA A 162 -2.13 -9.31 -3.37
CA ALA A 162 -3.56 -9.06 -3.33
C ALA A 162 -4.40 -10.34 -3.25
N ALA A 163 -5.63 -10.23 -2.75
CA ALA A 163 -6.62 -11.30 -2.79
C ALA A 163 -8.01 -10.77 -3.15
N TRP A 164 -8.81 -11.66 -3.71
CA TRP A 164 -10.24 -11.48 -3.75
C TRP A 164 -10.86 -11.77 -2.38
N VAL A 165 -11.59 -10.80 -1.83
CA VAL A 165 -12.34 -10.88 -0.56
C VAL A 165 -13.81 -10.46 -0.74
N GLY A 166 -14.30 -10.45 -1.99
CA GLY A 166 -15.70 -10.17 -2.30
C GLY A 166 -16.62 -11.33 -1.91
N ASP A 167 -17.92 -11.05 -1.82
CA ASP A 167 -18.97 -12.06 -1.59
C ASP A 167 -18.83 -12.87 -0.29
N GLY A 168 -18.21 -12.29 0.74
CA GLY A 168 -18.00 -12.95 2.03
C GLY A 168 -16.84 -13.96 2.05
N ILE A 169 -16.05 -14.01 0.97
CA ILE A 169 -14.81 -14.78 0.91
C ILE A 169 -13.75 -14.05 1.73
N SER A 170 -13.04 -14.79 2.58
CA SER A 170 -11.88 -14.28 3.31
C SER A 170 -10.59 -14.77 2.68
N ALA A 171 -9.53 -14.00 2.85
CA ALA A 171 -8.19 -14.40 2.46
C ALA A 171 -7.51 -15.16 3.61
N GLU A 172 -6.52 -15.98 3.25
CA GLU A 172 -5.67 -16.72 4.19
C GLU A 172 -4.18 -16.52 3.85
N GLY A 173 -3.32 -17.01 4.73
CA GLY A 173 -1.87 -17.01 4.57
C GLY A 173 -1.19 -15.76 5.15
N LEU A 174 0.01 -15.97 5.68
CA LEU A 174 0.89 -14.92 6.19
C LEU A 174 1.62 -14.25 5.03
N VAL A 175 1.01 -13.21 4.47
CA VAL A 175 1.59 -12.37 3.41
C VAL A 175 1.79 -10.94 3.89
N GLY A 176 2.58 -10.18 3.14
CA GLY A 176 2.92 -8.78 3.46
C GLY A 176 4.20 -8.63 4.28
N THR A 177 4.55 -7.37 4.55
CA THR A 177 5.81 -7.00 5.21
C THR A 177 5.64 -6.93 6.73
N PRO A 178 6.49 -7.59 7.54
CA PRO A 178 6.21 -7.85 8.97
C PRO A 178 5.74 -6.66 9.81
N HIS A 179 6.33 -5.48 9.59
CA HIS A 179 6.03 -4.26 10.36
C HIS A 179 4.66 -3.64 10.03
N TYR A 180 4.05 -4.01 8.91
CA TYR A 180 2.79 -3.43 8.40
C TYR A 180 1.63 -4.41 8.46
N VAL A 181 1.88 -5.68 8.76
CA VAL A 181 0.90 -6.76 8.77
C VAL A 181 -0.05 -6.61 9.97
N ALA A 182 -1.34 -6.91 9.76
CA ALA A 182 -2.36 -6.84 10.80
C ALA A 182 -2.35 -8.06 11.74
N PRO A 183 -2.82 -7.94 13.00
CA PRO A 183 -2.77 -9.03 13.98
C PRO A 183 -3.48 -10.31 13.54
N GLU A 184 -4.60 -10.20 12.84
CA GLU A 184 -5.37 -11.34 12.33
C GLU A 184 -4.63 -12.13 11.24
N VAL A 185 -3.79 -11.45 10.44
CA VAL A 185 -2.93 -12.10 9.44
C VAL A 185 -1.81 -12.86 10.13
N VAL A 186 -1.18 -12.26 11.16
CA VAL A 186 -0.13 -12.91 11.96
C VAL A 186 -0.68 -14.11 12.75
N ALA A 187 -1.93 -14.03 13.20
CA ALA A 187 -2.60 -15.12 13.90
C ALA A 187 -2.91 -16.33 13.00
N GLY A 188 -2.75 -16.19 11.67
CA GLY A 188 -2.99 -17.26 10.69
C GLY A 188 -4.47 -17.59 10.48
N GLY A 189 -5.37 -16.65 10.80
CA GLY A 189 -6.80 -16.80 10.57
C GLY A 189 -7.24 -16.32 9.18
N GLU A 190 -8.53 -16.45 8.90
CA GLU A 190 -9.20 -15.78 7.79
C GLU A 190 -9.28 -14.26 8.05
N TYR A 191 -9.03 -13.46 7.01
CA TYR A 191 -9.10 -12.01 7.12
C TYR A 191 -9.58 -11.33 5.84
N GLY A 192 -10.15 -10.14 6.01
CA GLY A 192 -10.72 -9.32 4.93
C GLY A 192 -9.96 -8.04 4.68
N GLU A 193 -10.66 -7.08 4.09
CA GLU A 193 -10.13 -5.81 3.60
C GLU A 193 -9.57 -4.88 4.71
N LYS A 194 -10.04 -5.05 5.95
CA LYS A 194 -9.60 -4.24 7.10
C LYS A 194 -8.15 -4.47 7.51
N ALA A 195 -7.50 -5.51 7.00
CA ALA A 195 -6.06 -5.67 7.12
C ALA A 195 -5.31 -4.50 6.47
N ASP A 196 -5.78 -4.02 5.31
CA ASP A 196 -5.18 -2.87 4.61
C ASP A 196 -5.30 -1.57 5.43
N VAL A 197 -6.40 -1.40 6.17
CA VAL A 197 -6.62 -0.22 7.01
C VAL A 197 -5.65 -0.19 8.20
N TRP A 198 -5.33 -1.35 8.76
CA TRP A 198 -4.26 -1.45 9.77
C TRP A 198 -2.93 -1.00 9.17
N SER A 199 -2.56 -1.55 8.02
CA SER A 199 -1.32 -1.23 7.31
C SER A 199 -1.24 0.27 6.96
N ALA A 200 -2.32 0.87 6.48
CA ALA A 200 -2.42 2.31 6.25
C ALA A 200 -2.28 3.14 7.55
N GLY A 201 -2.76 2.61 8.69
CA GLY A 201 -2.55 3.22 10.00
C GLY A 201 -1.08 3.20 10.43
N VAL A 202 -0.34 2.12 10.11
CA VAL A 202 1.11 2.06 10.31
C VAL A 202 1.82 3.09 9.41
N VAL A 203 1.41 3.22 8.14
CA VAL A 203 1.92 4.27 7.23
C VAL A 203 1.70 5.66 7.83
N MET A 204 0.50 5.95 8.34
CA MET A 204 0.20 7.23 9.02
C MET A 204 1.14 7.49 10.21
N TYR A 205 1.41 6.46 11.02
CA TYR A 205 2.35 6.56 12.14
C TYR A 205 3.78 6.89 11.65
N VAL A 206 4.24 6.23 10.59
CA VAL A 206 5.55 6.48 9.98
C VAL A 206 5.67 7.93 9.49
N LEU A 207 4.64 8.45 8.82
CA LEU A 207 4.61 9.84 8.35
C LEU A 207 4.73 10.85 9.51
N LEU A 208 3.89 10.69 10.54
CA LEU A 208 3.79 11.63 11.65
C LEU A 208 4.97 11.55 12.64
N THR A 209 5.81 10.53 12.54
CA THR A 209 7.01 10.37 13.36
C THR A 209 8.30 10.58 12.59
N GLY A 210 8.23 10.75 11.26
CA GLY A 210 9.41 10.88 10.41
C GLY A 210 10.18 9.57 10.22
N GLY A 211 9.52 8.41 10.34
CA GLY A 211 10.15 7.10 10.06
C GLY A 211 10.07 6.06 11.18
N ALA A 212 9.50 6.37 12.35
CA ALA A 212 9.39 5.39 13.43
C ALA A 212 8.25 4.40 13.17
N LEU A 213 8.38 3.18 13.69
CA LEU A 213 7.36 2.13 13.57
C LEU A 213 6.60 1.96 14.90
N PRO A 214 5.29 1.68 14.88
CA PRO A 214 4.47 1.51 16.09
C PRO A 214 4.72 0.18 16.79
N PHE A 215 5.10 -0.86 16.04
CA PHE A 215 5.40 -2.21 16.54
C PHE A 215 6.79 -2.60 16.05
N GLY A 216 7.74 -2.72 16.98
CA GLY A 216 9.13 -3.03 16.68
C GLY A 216 9.60 -4.31 17.36
N GLY A 217 10.74 -4.80 16.88
CA GLY A 217 11.43 -5.99 17.38
C GLY A 217 12.76 -6.16 16.64
N GLU A 218 13.68 -6.95 17.20
CA GLU A 218 14.97 -7.22 16.55
C GLU A 218 14.83 -8.26 15.44
N THR A 219 13.89 -9.20 15.61
CA THR A 219 13.55 -10.23 14.63
C THR A 219 12.11 -10.10 14.14
N ALA A 220 11.80 -10.74 13.01
CA ALA A 220 10.42 -10.81 12.51
C ALA A 220 9.46 -11.44 13.55
N SER A 221 9.92 -12.43 14.31
CA SER A 221 9.16 -13.05 15.40
C SER A 221 8.82 -12.06 16.51
N ASP A 222 9.77 -11.20 16.89
CA ASP A 222 9.55 -10.17 17.91
C ASP A 222 8.53 -9.13 17.44
N VAL A 223 8.63 -8.73 16.17
CA VAL A 223 7.67 -7.82 15.52
C VAL A 223 6.28 -8.44 15.52
N PHE A 224 6.14 -9.69 15.09
CA PHE A 224 4.87 -10.42 15.10
C PHE A 224 4.29 -10.52 16.51
N ALA A 225 5.11 -10.82 17.52
CA ALA A 225 4.66 -10.82 18.91
C ALA A 225 4.20 -9.43 19.37
N ALA A 226 4.84 -8.35 18.93
CA ALA A 226 4.42 -6.98 19.22
C ALA A 226 3.10 -6.60 18.52
N VAL A 227 2.93 -6.99 17.26
CA VAL A 227 1.70 -6.81 16.48
C VAL A 227 0.53 -7.55 17.13
N LEU A 228 0.70 -8.81 17.51
CA LEU A 228 -0.33 -9.61 18.20
C LEU A 228 -0.76 -9.00 19.55
N ARG A 229 0.18 -8.39 20.28
CA ARG A 229 -0.14 -7.63 21.50
C ARG A 229 -0.96 -6.37 21.18
N GLY A 230 -0.73 -5.74 20.04
CA GLY A 230 -1.47 -4.55 19.57
C GLY A 230 -1.36 -3.34 20.50
N ASN A 231 -0.26 -3.24 21.26
CA ASN A 231 -0.08 -2.16 22.24
C ASN A 231 0.43 -0.88 21.55
N LEU A 232 -0.47 -0.19 20.85
CA LEU A 232 -0.16 1.09 20.21
C LEU A 232 0.12 2.16 21.27
N ARG A 233 1.27 2.83 21.15
CA ARG A 233 1.71 3.88 22.07
C ARG A 233 2.05 5.15 21.31
N PHE A 234 1.98 6.29 22.00
CA PHE A 234 2.35 7.60 21.47
C PHE A 234 3.40 8.24 22.39
N PRO A 235 4.69 7.85 22.30
CA PRO A 235 5.73 8.41 23.16
C PRO A 235 5.80 9.94 23.04
N PRO A 236 5.84 10.71 24.14
CA PRO A 236 5.86 12.18 24.09
C PRO A 236 7.00 12.76 23.25
N ARG A 237 8.14 12.06 23.16
CA ARG A 237 9.28 12.47 22.33
C ARG A 237 8.96 12.54 20.83
N LEU A 238 8.03 11.71 20.35
CA LEU A 238 7.64 11.64 18.95
C LEU A 238 6.30 12.34 18.69
N PHE A 239 5.43 12.42 19.70
CA PHE A 239 4.03 12.82 19.53
C PHE A 239 3.63 14.09 20.30
N SER A 240 4.59 14.86 20.83
CA SER A 240 4.30 16.14 21.50
C SER A 240 3.62 17.15 20.57
N GLY A 241 4.06 17.20 19.30
CA GLY A 241 3.51 18.08 18.26
C GLY A 241 2.35 17.50 17.46
N VAL A 242 1.90 16.27 17.76
CA VAL A 242 0.84 15.58 17.01
C VAL A 242 -0.52 15.75 17.70
N SER A 243 -1.53 16.14 16.94
CA SER A 243 -2.86 16.46 17.42
C SER A 243 -3.57 15.26 18.06
N PRO A 244 -4.49 15.51 19.02
CA PRO A 244 -5.34 14.45 19.58
C PRO A 244 -6.17 13.73 18.51
N ALA A 245 -6.63 14.45 17.47
CA ALA A 245 -7.44 13.90 16.39
C ALA A 245 -6.64 12.92 15.51
N ALA A 246 -5.38 13.22 15.19
CA ALA A 246 -4.49 12.29 14.49
C ALA A 246 -4.30 10.98 15.29
N LYS A 247 -4.05 11.12 16.60
CA LYS A 247 -3.90 9.98 17.53
C LYS A 247 -5.18 9.15 17.62
N ASP A 248 -6.36 9.79 17.64
CA ASP A 248 -7.64 9.09 17.64
C ASP A 248 -7.84 8.26 16.36
N LEU A 249 -7.54 8.84 15.19
CA LEU A 249 -7.61 8.11 13.93
C LEU A 249 -6.67 6.89 13.91
N MET A 250 -5.40 7.07 14.32
CA MET A 250 -4.45 5.95 14.40
C MET A 250 -4.95 4.82 15.31
N ARG A 251 -5.61 5.12 16.44
CA ARG A 251 -6.22 4.08 17.31
C ARG A 251 -7.37 3.34 16.63
N ARG A 252 -8.16 4.02 15.80
CA ARG A 252 -9.30 3.44 15.07
C ARG A 252 -8.86 2.59 13.88
N MET A 253 -7.78 3.00 13.21
CA MET A 253 -7.16 2.25 12.10
C MET A 253 -6.38 1.03 12.60
N MET A 254 -5.58 1.20 13.66
CA MET A 254 -4.81 0.11 14.29
C MET A 254 -5.56 -0.50 15.49
N CYS A 255 -6.86 -0.73 15.33
CA CYS A 255 -7.66 -1.43 16.34
C CYS A 255 -7.48 -2.93 16.18
N ARG A 256 -7.08 -3.63 17.26
CA ARG A 256 -6.87 -5.08 17.23
C ARG A 256 -8.16 -5.85 16.93
N ASP A 257 -9.29 -5.37 17.45
CA ASP A 257 -10.61 -5.94 17.17
C ASP A 257 -11.05 -5.49 15.76
N VAL A 258 -11.06 -6.44 14.82
CA VAL A 258 -11.39 -6.20 13.41
C VAL A 258 -12.81 -5.64 13.24
N TYR A 259 -13.77 -6.02 14.09
CA TYR A 259 -15.15 -5.52 14.01
C TYR A 259 -15.26 -4.06 14.43
N ARG A 260 -14.34 -3.60 15.27
CA ARG A 260 -14.25 -2.20 15.73
C ARG A 260 -13.28 -1.36 14.91
N ARG A 261 -12.41 -2.01 14.13
CA ARG A 261 -11.49 -1.35 13.22
C ARG A 261 -12.27 -0.64 12.12
N PHE A 262 -11.83 0.57 11.80
CA PHE A 262 -12.44 1.34 10.73
C PHE A 262 -12.31 0.66 9.37
N SER A 263 -13.32 0.81 8.52
CA SER A 263 -13.17 0.63 7.07
C SER A 263 -12.45 1.84 6.45
N ALA A 264 -11.98 1.68 5.22
CA ALA A 264 -11.38 2.79 4.47
C ALA A 264 -12.36 3.99 4.31
N GLU A 265 -13.65 3.75 4.09
CA GLU A 265 -14.67 4.81 4.05
C GLU A 265 -14.86 5.50 5.41
N GLN A 266 -14.75 4.76 6.52
CA GLN A 266 -14.83 5.35 7.86
C GLN A 266 -13.62 6.23 8.17
N VAL A 267 -12.43 5.87 7.66
CA VAL A 267 -11.22 6.72 7.72
C VAL A 267 -11.47 8.06 7.03
N LEU A 268 -12.03 8.05 5.82
CA LEU A 268 -12.30 9.27 5.04
C LEU A 268 -13.29 10.23 5.71
N ARG A 269 -14.19 9.71 6.56
CA ARG A 269 -15.17 10.51 7.31
C ARG A 269 -14.64 10.99 8.66
N HIS A 270 -13.45 10.56 9.06
CA HIS A 270 -12.89 10.93 10.35
C HIS A 270 -12.59 12.43 10.40
N PRO A 271 -12.88 13.13 11.53
CA PRO A 271 -12.68 14.58 11.64
C PRO A 271 -11.29 15.06 11.21
N TRP A 272 -10.22 14.32 11.55
CA TRP A 272 -8.84 14.65 11.17
C TRP A 272 -8.60 14.67 9.65
N ILE A 273 -9.25 13.78 8.89
CA ILE A 273 -9.14 13.76 7.42
C ILE A 273 -9.99 14.89 6.83
N VAL A 274 -11.23 15.03 7.29
CA VAL A 274 -12.18 16.04 6.79
C VAL A 274 -11.69 17.47 7.04
N SER A 275 -10.93 17.70 8.11
CA SER A 275 -10.32 19.00 8.40
C SER A 275 -8.97 19.22 7.71
N GLY A 276 -8.49 18.29 6.89
CA GLY A 276 -7.19 18.37 6.21
C GLY A 276 -6.02 18.40 7.19
N GLY A 277 -6.06 17.58 8.25
CA GLY A 277 -5.04 17.57 9.30
C GLY A 277 -5.13 18.74 10.29
N GLY A 278 -6.11 19.63 10.13
CA GLY A 278 -6.36 20.73 11.05
C GLY A 278 -7.07 20.29 12.33
N ALA A 279 -6.71 20.85 13.48
CA ALA A 279 -7.53 20.76 14.67
C ALA A 279 -8.79 21.63 14.46
N ARG A 280 -9.92 21.03 14.09
CA ARG A 280 -11.19 21.63 14.50
C ARG A 280 -11.37 21.27 15.95
N ASP A 281 -11.20 22.24 16.84
CA ASP A 281 -11.71 22.15 18.19
C ASP A 281 -13.21 21.86 18.08
N VAL A 282 -13.57 20.59 18.21
CA VAL A 282 -14.97 20.22 18.40
C VAL A 282 -15.29 20.67 19.81
N GLN A 283 -15.81 21.90 19.95
CA GLN A 283 -16.47 22.27 21.19
C GLN A 283 -17.65 21.30 21.38
N PRO A 284 -17.71 20.56 22.51
CA PRO A 284 -18.86 19.73 22.79
C PRO A 284 -20.09 20.64 22.93
N THR A 285 -21.17 20.25 22.25
CA THR A 285 -22.51 20.80 22.49
C THR A 285 -23.11 20.17 23.74
#